data_AF-T0ZPY1-F1
#
_entry.id   AF-T0ZPY1-F1
#
_cell.length_a   1.000
_cell.length_b   1.000
_cell.length_c   1.000
_cell.angle_alpha   90.00
_cell.angle_beta   90.00
_cell.angle_gamma   90.00
#
_symmetry.space_group_name_H-M   'P 1'
#
loop_
_entity.id
_entity.type
_entity.pdbx_description
1 polymer ?
#
loop_
_entity_poly.entity_id
_entity_poly.type
_entity_poly.pdbx_seq_one_letter_code
_entity_poly.pdbx_strand_id
1 'polypeptide(L)'
;SAALLNFLPGGMSFEEYFRWGDLPDEEKGMRFLLGLAPAHLQFNYLVDPSAVDLAKHRGPSTGMACQICAGMAATEALKILLKRGKVWAAPHGLQFDAYRNRFRRTWRPGGNRNPIQRLTLTVARRRLEQLKRDNLGG
;
A
#
# COMPACT_ATOMS: atom_id res chain seq x y z
N SER A 1 1.27 -7.25 -9.02
CA SER A 1 -0.05 -6.75 -8.59
C SER A 1 -0.13 -5.23 -8.68
N ALA A 2 -1.33 -4.66 -8.64
CA ALA A 2 -1.60 -3.25 -8.40
C ALA A 2 -2.62 -3.09 -7.27
N ALA A 3 -2.52 -2.00 -6.51
CA ALA A 3 -3.44 -1.64 -5.44
C ALA A 3 -3.98 -0.22 -5.68
N LEU A 4 -5.22 0.02 -5.28
CA LEU A 4 -5.92 1.27 -5.50
C LEU A 4 -6.74 1.67 -4.26
N LEU A 5 -6.62 2.95 -3.92
CA LEU A 5 -7.40 3.65 -2.90
C LEU A 5 -7.96 4.92 -3.54
N ASN A 6 -9.25 5.21 -3.31
CA ASN A 6 -9.85 6.48 -3.72
C ASN A 6 -10.10 7.33 -2.47
N PHE A 7 -9.54 8.53 -2.43
CA PHE A 7 -9.82 9.52 -1.39
C PHE A 7 -10.79 10.55 -1.98
N LEU A 8 -12.03 10.53 -1.51
CA LEU A 8 -13.11 11.39 -2.03
C LEU A 8 -13.48 12.48 -1.01
N PRO A 9 -13.95 13.65 -1.45
CA PRO A 9 -14.48 14.68 -0.56
C PRO A 9 -15.60 14.15 0.35
N GLY A 10 -15.61 14.57 1.62
CA GLY A 10 -16.57 14.10 2.62
C GLY A 10 -16.32 12.69 3.16
N GLY A 11 -15.29 11.99 2.65
CA GLY A 11 -14.81 10.73 3.18
C GLY A 11 -13.51 10.87 3.98
N MET A 12 -12.89 9.73 4.27
CA MET A 12 -11.57 9.69 4.92
C MET A 12 -10.50 10.27 4.00
N SER A 13 -9.66 11.16 4.52
CA SER A 13 -8.55 11.75 3.76
C SER A 13 -7.33 10.82 3.69
N PHE A 14 -6.39 11.15 2.79
CA PHE A 14 -5.10 10.47 2.71
C PHE A 14 -4.33 10.61 4.04
N GLU A 15 -4.33 11.81 4.61
CA GLU A 15 -3.68 12.14 5.87
C GLU A 15 -4.24 11.32 7.02
N GLU A 16 -5.56 11.18 7.11
CA GLU A 16 -6.24 10.38 8.12
C GLU A 16 -5.96 8.89 7.94
N TYR A 17 -6.06 8.41 6.68
CA TYR A 17 -5.88 6.99 6.37
C TYR A 17 -4.46 6.56 6.64
N PHE A 18 -3.46 7.24 6.08
CA PHE A 18 -2.07 6.85 6.26
C PHE A 18 -1.47 7.34 7.56
N ARG A 19 -2.13 8.28 8.25
CA ARG A 19 -1.55 9.04 9.36
C ARG A 19 -0.26 9.71 8.93
N TRP A 20 -0.33 10.47 7.83
CA TRP A 20 0.87 10.96 7.13
C TRP A 20 1.73 11.85 8.03
N GLY A 21 1.16 12.94 8.54
CA GLY A 21 1.77 13.81 9.55
C GLY A 21 3.18 14.31 9.22
N ASP A 22 3.82 14.92 10.21
CA ASP A 22 5.25 15.21 10.17
C ASP A 22 6.03 14.03 10.76
N LEU A 23 6.48 13.15 9.87
CA LEU A 23 7.17 11.91 10.21
C LEU A 23 8.38 11.74 9.29
N PRO A 24 9.42 11.02 9.75
CA PRO A 24 10.54 10.64 8.89
C PRO A 24 10.07 9.86 7.65
N ASP A 25 10.77 10.03 6.53
CA ASP A 25 10.41 9.41 5.25
C ASP A 25 10.32 7.88 5.32
N GLU A 26 11.19 7.25 6.10
CA GLU A 26 11.15 5.80 6.34
C GLU A 26 9.84 5.35 7.00
N GLU A 27 9.37 6.09 7.99
CA GLU A 27 8.10 5.82 8.68
C GLU A 27 6.91 6.07 7.75
N LYS A 28 6.97 7.13 6.92
CA LYS A 28 5.98 7.41 5.88
C LYS A 28 5.94 6.29 4.84
N GLY A 29 7.09 5.84 4.36
CA GLY A 29 7.24 4.74 3.40
C GLY A 29 6.66 3.43 3.93
N MET A 30 6.95 3.08 5.18
CA MET A 30 6.39 1.89 5.82
C MET A 30 4.86 2.00 5.99
N ARG A 31 4.35 3.15 6.45
CA ARG A 31 2.90 3.43 6.56
C ARG A 31 2.20 3.33 5.20
N PHE A 32 2.84 3.85 4.16
CA PHE A 32 2.34 3.81 2.80
C PHE A 32 2.27 2.37 2.29
N LEU A 33 3.37 1.62 2.36
CA LEU A 33 3.46 0.25 1.86
C LEU A 33 2.43 -0.67 2.53
N LEU A 34 2.36 -0.63 3.86
CA LEU A 34 1.44 -1.47 4.63
C LEU A 34 -0.02 -1.01 4.48
N GLY A 35 -0.27 0.29 4.32
CA GLY A 35 -1.62 0.83 4.18
C GLY A 35 -2.19 0.62 2.77
N LEU A 36 -1.35 0.72 1.74
CA LEU A 36 -1.77 0.66 0.33
C LEU A 36 -2.17 -0.76 -0.10
N ALA A 37 -1.42 -1.78 0.31
CA ALA A 37 -1.59 -3.14 -0.17
C ALA A 37 -1.71 -4.17 0.98
N PRO A 38 -2.72 -4.04 1.86
CA PRO A 38 -2.78 -4.80 3.10
C PRO A 38 -3.23 -6.27 2.91
N ALA A 39 -3.58 -6.68 1.69
CA ALA A 39 -3.82 -8.10 1.36
C ALA A 39 -2.54 -8.83 0.95
N HIS A 40 -1.42 -8.11 0.80
CA HIS A 40 -0.08 -8.65 0.55
C HIS A 40 0.00 -9.63 -0.64
N LEU A 41 -0.84 -9.47 -1.67
CA LEU A 41 -0.94 -10.44 -2.77
C LEU A 41 0.40 -10.70 -3.47
N GLN A 42 1.25 -9.67 -3.59
CA GLN A 42 2.57 -9.74 -4.22
C GLN A 42 3.66 -10.41 -3.38
N PHE A 43 3.50 -10.47 -2.05
CA PHE A 43 4.60 -10.88 -1.17
C PHE A 43 4.85 -12.39 -1.20
N ASN A 44 3.86 -13.21 -1.54
CA ASN A 44 3.99 -14.67 -1.56
C ASN A 44 4.87 -15.22 -2.70
N TYR A 45 5.28 -14.38 -3.64
CA TYR A 45 6.13 -14.79 -4.77
C TYR A 45 7.24 -13.78 -5.06
N LEU A 46 7.49 -12.84 -4.14
CA LEU A 46 8.70 -12.04 -4.15
C LEU A 46 9.86 -12.98 -3.76
N VAL A 47 10.49 -13.56 -4.78
CA VAL A 47 11.58 -14.54 -4.64
C VAL A 47 12.82 -13.91 -3.99
N ASP A 48 12.99 -12.59 -4.15
CA ASP A 48 14.12 -11.84 -3.60
C ASP A 48 13.65 -10.78 -2.58
N PRO A 49 13.88 -10.99 -1.27
CA PRO A 49 13.60 -10.00 -0.24
C PRO A 49 14.39 -8.69 -0.38
N SER A 50 15.54 -8.70 -1.08
CA SER A 50 16.37 -7.51 -1.31
C SER A 50 15.82 -6.57 -2.39
N ALA A 51 14.82 -7.03 -3.15
CA ALA A 51 14.17 -6.23 -4.20
C ALA A 51 13.32 -5.08 -3.64
N VAL A 52 13.06 -5.06 -2.32
CA VAL A 52 12.37 -3.96 -1.61
C VAL A 52 13.40 -3.21 -0.76
N ASP A 53 13.88 -2.07 -1.26
CA ASP A 53 14.79 -1.18 -0.55
C ASP A 53 14.05 0.12 -0.19
N LEU A 54 13.46 0.14 1.00
CA LEU A 54 12.73 1.30 1.51
C LEU A 54 13.66 2.49 1.79
N ALA A 55 14.94 2.25 2.12
CA ALA A 55 15.91 3.30 2.40
C ALA A 55 16.32 4.05 1.13
N LYS A 56 16.33 3.37 -0.02
CA LYS A 56 16.59 3.96 -1.34
C LYS A 56 15.32 4.28 -2.13
N HIS A 57 14.15 4.18 -1.51
CA HIS A 57 12.84 4.37 -2.17
C HIS A 57 12.65 3.48 -3.42
N ARG A 58 13.20 2.25 -3.41
CA ARG A 58 13.08 1.29 -4.51
C ARG A 58 12.13 0.16 -4.13
N GLY A 59 11.03 0.08 -4.86
CA GLY A 59 10.14 -1.08 -4.86
C GLY A 59 10.29 -1.87 -6.17
N PRO A 60 10.09 -3.20 -6.15
CA PRO A 60 10.08 -3.99 -7.37
C PRO A 60 8.85 -3.61 -8.19
N SER A 61 9.08 -3.19 -9.43
CA SER A 61 8.04 -2.83 -10.38
C SER A 61 8.26 -3.61 -11.67
N THR A 62 7.17 -4.17 -12.22
CA THR A 62 7.19 -4.80 -13.54
C THR A 62 6.32 -3.97 -14.48
N GLY A 63 6.65 -3.95 -15.78
CA GLY A 63 5.84 -3.24 -16.77
C GLY A 63 4.36 -3.67 -16.75
N MET A 64 4.10 -4.96 -16.50
CA MET A 64 2.75 -5.50 -16.31
C MET A 64 2.01 -4.85 -15.12
N ALA A 65 2.69 -4.69 -13.97
CA ALA A 65 2.11 -4.05 -12.80
C ALA A 65 1.79 -2.57 -13.06
N CYS A 66 2.66 -1.85 -13.77
CA CYS A 66 2.42 -0.46 -14.19
C CYS A 66 1.19 -0.33 -15.08
N GLN A 67 1.04 -1.18 -16.10
CA GLN A 67 -0.11 -1.14 -17.01
C GLN A 67 -1.43 -1.41 -16.28
N ILE A 68 -1.45 -2.40 -15.37
CA ILE A 68 -2.62 -2.69 -14.54
C ILE A 68 -2.93 -1.51 -13.62
N CYS A 69 -1.92 -0.92 -12.98
CA CYS A 69 -2.08 0.24 -12.11
C CYS A 69 -2.68 1.43 -12.87
N ALA A 70 -2.13 1.75 -14.04
CA ALA A 70 -2.62 2.82 -14.91
C ALA A 70 -4.08 2.57 -15.34
N GLY A 71 -4.40 1.35 -15.78
CA GLY A 71 -5.77 0.99 -16.16
C GLY A 71 -6.76 1.11 -15.01
N MET A 72 -6.40 0.64 -13.81
CA MET A 72 -7.24 0.78 -12.62
C MET A 72 -7.47 2.25 -12.24
N ALA A 73 -6.40 3.05 -12.20
CA ALA A 73 -6.46 4.47 -11.85
C ALA A 73 -7.30 5.28 -12.86
N ALA A 74 -7.04 5.11 -14.16
CA ALA A 74 -7.79 5.78 -15.22
C ALA A 74 -9.28 5.42 -15.18
N THR A 75 -9.60 4.14 -14.95
CA THR A 75 -11.00 3.68 -14.87
C THR A 75 -11.72 4.29 -13.66
N GLU A 76 -11.08 4.34 -12.49
CA GLU A 76 -11.69 4.95 -11.30
C GLU A 76 -11.85 6.47 -11.45
N ALA A 77 -10.87 7.14 -12.06
CA ALA A 77 -10.97 8.56 -12.39
C ALA A 77 -12.18 8.83 -13.32
N LEU A 78 -12.35 8.03 -14.38
CA LEU A 78 -13.52 8.15 -15.27
C LEU A 78 -14.84 7.92 -14.53
N LYS A 79 -14.91 6.94 -13.63
CA LYS A 79 -16.11 6.69 -12.82
C LYS A 79 -16.46 7.87 -11.91
N ILE A 80 -15.45 8.47 -11.28
CA ILE A 80 -15.60 9.66 -10.43
C ILE A 80 -16.08 10.85 -11.27
N LEU A 81 -15.39 11.18 -12.36
CA LEU A 81 -15.69 12.34 -13.20
C LEU A 81 -17.07 12.25 -13.86
N LEU A 82 -17.44 11.07 -14.36
CA LEU A 82 -18.73 10.84 -15.02
C LEU A 82 -19.86 10.49 -14.04
N LYS A 83 -19.57 10.41 -12.73
CA LYS A 83 -20.50 9.95 -11.69
C LYS A 83 -21.19 8.62 -12.06
N ARG A 84 -20.44 7.71 -12.71
CA ARG A 84 -20.98 6.46 -13.27
C ARG A 84 -20.33 5.24 -12.64
N GLY A 85 -21.18 4.36 -12.10
CA GLY A 85 -20.75 3.13 -11.44
C GLY A 85 -20.26 3.35 -10.01
N LYS A 86 -19.97 2.25 -9.32
CA LYS A 86 -19.63 2.28 -7.89
C LYS A 86 -18.16 2.60 -7.65
N VAL A 87 -17.84 3.72 -7.03
CA VAL A 87 -16.49 4.06 -6.55
C VAL A 87 -16.36 3.62 -5.09
N TRP A 88 -15.33 2.83 -4.79
CA TRP A 88 -15.04 2.43 -3.41
C TRP A 88 -14.08 3.45 -2.79
N ALA A 89 -14.61 4.35 -1.97
CA ALA A 89 -13.81 5.32 -1.23
C ALA A 89 -13.08 4.67 -0.04
N ALA A 90 -11.96 5.26 0.37
CA ALA A 90 -11.29 4.94 1.62
C ALA A 90 -12.33 4.97 2.78
N PRO A 91 -12.31 3.99 3.70
CA PRO A 91 -11.22 3.04 3.97
C PRO A 91 -11.26 1.72 3.18
N HIS A 92 -12.07 1.62 2.11
CA HIS A 92 -11.99 0.48 1.20
C HIS A 92 -10.82 0.63 0.24
N GLY A 93 -10.20 -0.50 -0.10
CA GLY A 93 -9.18 -0.59 -1.14
C GLY A 93 -9.42 -1.76 -2.07
N LEU A 94 -8.87 -1.66 -3.28
CA LEU A 94 -8.89 -2.72 -4.27
C LEU A 94 -7.46 -3.17 -4.54
N GLN A 95 -7.25 -4.46 -4.67
CA GLN A 95 -5.96 -5.00 -5.05
C GLN A 95 -6.15 -6.13 -6.05
N PHE A 96 -5.47 -6.02 -7.19
CA PHE A 96 -5.47 -7.05 -8.23
C PHE A 96 -4.06 -7.57 -8.48
N ASP A 97 -3.93 -8.88 -8.44
CA ASP A 97 -2.72 -9.58 -8.82
C ASP A 97 -2.99 -10.49 -10.02
N ALA A 98 -2.56 -10.03 -11.20
CA ALA A 98 -2.70 -10.78 -12.43
C ALA A 98 -1.82 -12.03 -12.47
N TYR A 99 -0.66 -12.04 -11.79
CA TYR A 99 0.23 -13.20 -11.82
C TYR A 99 -0.42 -14.43 -11.18
N ARG A 100 -1.14 -14.21 -10.07
CA ARG A 100 -1.89 -15.27 -9.35
C ARG A 100 -3.38 -15.28 -9.66
N ASN A 101 -3.84 -14.43 -10.58
CA ASN A 101 -5.26 -14.22 -10.88
C ASN A 101 -6.13 -13.98 -9.62
N ARG A 102 -5.66 -13.14 -8.70
CA ARG A 102 -6.35 -12.84 -7.44
C ARG A 102 -6.81 -11.38 -7.39
N PHE A 103 -8.10 -11.19 -7.11
CA PHE A 103 -8.66 -9.89 -6.76
C PHE A 103 -9.08 -9.88 -5.29
N ARG A 104 -8.74 -8.81 -4.57
CA ARG A 104 -9.16 -8.59 -3.18
C ARG A 104 -9.70 -7.17 -3.01
N ARG A 105 -10.88 -7.08 -2.40
CA ARG A 105 -11.36 -5.85 -1.79
C ARG A 105 -10.97 -5.86 -0.32
N THR A 106 -10.31 -4.79 0.11
CA THR A 106 -9.89 -4.61 1.50
C THR A 106 -10.80 -3.58 2.17
N TRP A 107 -10.89 -3.66 3.49
CA TRP A 107 -11.59 -2.68 4.31
C TRP A 107 -10.77 -2.48 5.58
N ARG A 108 -10.31 -1.24 5.81
CA ARG A 108 -9.43 -0.88 6.92
C ARG A 108 -10.02 0.26 7.72
N PRO A 109 -11.06 0.03 8.54
CA PRO A 109 -11.69 1.09 9.31
C PRO A 109 -10.63 1.81 10.18
N GLY A 110 -10.62 3.13 10.11
CA GLY A 110 -9.61 4.00 10.75
C GLY A 110 -8.23 4.03 10.07
N GLY A 111 -8.06 3.43 8.88
CA GLY A 111 -6.78 3.39 8.16
C GLY A 111 -5.66 2.77 9.00
N ASN A 112 -4.52 3.46 9.06
CA ASN A 112 -3.35 3.11 9.87
C ASN A 112 -3.56 3.28 11.38
N ARG A 113 -4.74 3.74 11.84
CA ARG A 113 -5.14 3.67 13.26
C ARG A 113 -5.70 2.29 13.64
N ASN A 114 -6.03 1.44 12.66
CA ASN A 114 -6.58 0.11 12.91
C ASN A 114 -5.64 -0.70 13.84
N PRO A 115 -6.15 -1.36 14.90
CA PRO A 115 -5.31 -2.09 15.84
C PRO A 115 -4.38 -3.13 15.19
N ILE A 116 -4.87 -3.86 14.19
CA ILE A 116 -4.08 -4.86 13.45
C ILE A 116 -2.94 -4.18 12.67
N GLN A 117 -3.23 -3.03 12.07
CA GLN A 117 -2.26 -2.25 11.32
C GLN A 117 -1.20 -1.64 12.24
N ARG A 118 -1.59 -1.19 13.44
CA ARG A 118 -0.66 -0.71 14.46
C ARG A 118 0.30 -1.81 14.91
N LEU A 119 -0.20 -3.03 15.13
CA LEU A 119 0.65 -4.17 15.46
C LEU A 119 1.64 -4.47 14.34
N THR A 120 1.15 -4.51 13.10
CA THR A 120 1.98 -4.75 11.89
C THR A 120 3.08 -3.69 11.74
N LEU A 121 2.75 -2.41 11.94
CA LEU A 121 3.73 -1.32 11.94
C LEU A 121 4.78 -1.50 13.04
N THR A 122 4.38 -1.87 14.26
CA THR A 122 5.32 -2.11 15.37
C THR A 122 6.29 -3.26 15.05
N VAL A 123 5.80 -4.36 14.46
CA VAL A 123 6.64 -5.49 14.05
C VAL A 123 7.58 -5.07 12.91
N ALA A 124 7.09 -4.35 11.92
CA ALA A 124 7.89 -3.87 10.79
C ALA A 124 9.02 -2.94 11.26
N ARG A 125 8.76 -2.00 12.20
CA ARG A 125 9.81 -1.17 12.81
C ARG A 125 10.90 -2.01 13.46
N ARG A 126 10.53 -2.99 14.30
CA ARG A 126 11.50 -3.84 14.98
C ARG A 126 12.39 -4.60 14.00
N ARG A 127 11.81 -5.12 12.93
CA ARG A 127 12.56 -5.86 11.90
C ARG A 127 13.51 -4.97 11.12
N LEU A 128 13.11 -3.74 10.81
CA LEU A 128 13.94 -2.76 10.12
C LEU A 128 15.14 -2.34 10.97
N GLU A 129 14.92 -2.09 12.26
CA GLU A 129 16.00 -1.79 13.22
C GLU A 129 16.98 -2.96 13.38
N GLN A 130 16.49 -4.20 13.36
CA GLN A 130 17.34 -5.39 13.40
C GLN A 130 18.22 -5.50 12.15
N LEU A 131 17.65 -5.34 10.95
CA LEU A 131 18.41 -5.35 9.69
C LEU A 131 19.48 -4.25 9.64
N LYS A 132 19.19 -3.06 10.18
CA LYS A 132 20.19 -1.98 10.27
C LYS A 132 21.36 -2.35 11.19
N ARG A 133 21.08 -3.00 12.33
CA ARG A 133 22.12 -3.46 13.27
C ARG A 133 23.01 -4.53 12.64
N ASP A 134 22.41 -5.48 11.92
CA ASP A 134 23.14 -6.56 11.27
C ASP A 134 24.06 -6.02 10.14
N ASN A 135 23.63 -4.99 9.41
CA ASN A 135 24.43 -4.34 8.36
C ASN A 135 25.54 -3.39 8.87
N LEU A 136 25.49 -2.97 10.14
CA LEU A 136 26.53 -2.12 10.75
C LEU A 136 27.58 -2.93 11.52
N GLY A 137 27.32 -4.22 11.76
CA GLY A 137 28.20 -5.14 12.51
C GLY A 137 28.99 -6.13 11.65
N GLY A 138 28.89 -6.06 10.31
CA GLY A 138 29.67 -6.85 9.35
C GLY A 138 30.47 -5.96 8.42
#